data_AF-A0A829H0P6-F1
#
_entry.id   AF-A0A829H0P6-F1
#
_cell.length_a   1.000
_cell.length_b   1.000
_cell.length_c   1.000
_cell.angle_alpha   90.00
_cell.angle_beta   90.00
_cell.angle_gamma   90.00
#
_symmetry.space_group_name_H-M   'P 1'
#
loop_
_entity.id
_entity.type
_entity.pdbx_description
1 polymer ?
#
loop_
_entity_poly.entity_id
_entity_poly.type
_entity_poly.pdbx_seq_one_letter_code
_entity_poly.pdbx_strand_id
1 'polypeptide(L)'
;MTGKKNRDNLLNLGRFFQKIRVGRGLTLQEVSGEWSAATLSRFERGELDISTQKMLELMTRVGIDELDFLEFYEANPSNFPLELQELIQMNNVGELERRKLGFTAAHPRQNSMTELARILFEAGQHWPDPNYRFSEKDEQILADRLAVPEHFSILELEIFKAIVGPASHELLTLLWHRTQRLKKDWWQHREMQVLLLWLGAIMDHDMTLVDRLETDLDVWFTNYRMNTRMVEFMPNWQYGHVVARWLRHPTVHNENKVHHIIADLRTMGVETDARWFELMLARTRGSQIFHNLNLIDHPKQLKLARTAGEVVRNRRQYLGVSRSDVAVAVSESSLGRFENGRTQLSAASMLQLCGDLALLPSQILTLPNRIDEHIPGEISLRSVFRQVTQIQTFGGNNDDILNLIHQFTTQLPGMPKSIVVIQNFVLRSAAGVEPNSDEEMRQQALQILVRLLQMNNWGALETHATEELTTWLSPEQLTMLFEKGKRVILKHPLTVGIDYYFSGLSKAIAQVVDHYSPNVGRTMLAQFKWVLTIPDPTPMRWQAAGTWYLANYVLAPTTANKNLVERYVHASLRVGHPDAIDHLKKLWLKRVPENFINDCVTAYRE
;
A
#
# COMPACT_ATOMS: atom_id res chain seq x y z
N MET A 1 -32.68 -14.06 -7.58
CA MET A 1 -31.20 -13.96 -7.71
C MET A 1 -30.53 -13.36 -6.47
N THR A 2 -31.10 -12.32 -5.83
CA THR A 2 -30.55 -11.66 -4.63
C THR A 2 -30.30 -12.60 -3.43
N GLY A 3 -31.20 -13.54 -3.14
CA GLY A 3 -31.04 -14.48 -2.01
C GLY A 3 -29.87 -15.47 -2.13
N LYS A 4 -29.53 -15.93 -3.34
CA LYS A 4 -28.38 -16.82 -3.57
C LYS A 4 -27.06 -16.05 -3.46
N LYS A 5 -27.00 -14.86 -4.07
CA LYS A 5 -25.84 -13.97 -4.03
C LYS A 5 -25.49 -13.55 -2.60
N ASN A 6 -26.50 -13.22 -1.78
CA ASN A 6 -26.29 -12.89 -0.36
C ASN A 6 -25.75 -14.08 0.45
N ARG A 7 -26.20 -15.31 0.14
CA ARG A 7 -25.70 -16.52 0.81
C ARG A 7 -24.25 -16.82 0.44
N ASP A 8 -23.89 -16.66 -0.84
CA ASP A 8 -22.52 -16.87 -1.32
C ASP A 8 -21.56 -15.82 -0.72
N ASN A 9 -21.97 -14.55 -0.65
CA ASN A 9 -21.21 -13.48 0.00
C ASN A 9 -20.98 -13.76 1.49
N LEU A 10 -22.03 -14.18 2.21
CA LEU A 10 -21.93 -14.53 3.62
C LEU A 10 -21.00 -15.72 3.85
N LEU A 11 -21.08 -16.76 3.01
CA LEU A 11 -20.19 -17.91 3.09
C LEU A 11 -18.73 -17.51 2.84
N ASN A 12 -18.46 -16.66 1.86
CA ASN A 12 -17.12 -16.20 1.55
C ASN A 12 -16.54 -15.36 2.69
N LEU A 13 -17.34 -14.45 3.27
CA LEU A 13 -16.96 -13.66 4.44
C LEU A 13 -16.66 -14.56 5.65
N GLY A 14 -17.53 -15.53 5.94
CA GLY A 14 -17.32 -16.50 7.01
C GLY A 14 -16.02 -17.29 6.83
N ARG A 15 -15.74 -17.77 5.61
CA ARG A 15 -14.50 -18.48 5.27
C ARG A 15 -13.25 -17.61 5.38
N PHE A 16 -13.35 -16.31 5.06
CA PHE A 16 -12.26 -15.37 5.23
C PHE A 16 -11.83 -15.28 6.71
N PHE A 17 -12.77 -15.03 7.61
CA PHE A 17 -12.50 -15.01 9.05
C PHE A 17 -12.00 -16.36 9.56
N GLN A 18 -12.60 -17.47 9.11
CA GLN A 18 -12.16 -18.81 9.48
C GLN A 18 -10.70 -19.06 9.10
N LYS A 19 -10.29 -18.69 7.88
CA LYS A 19 -8.91 -18.88 7.39
C LYS A 19 -7.91 -18.11 8.24
N ILE A 20 -8.20 -16.86 8.56
CA ILE A 20 -7.32 -16.02 9.41
C ILE A 20 -7.26 -16.60 10.82
N ARG A 21 -8.42 -16.92 11.41
CA ARG A 21 -8.52 -17.48 12.76
C ARG A 21 -7.73 -18.80 12.88
N VAL A 22 -7.98 -19.75 11.96
CA VAL A 22 -7.30 -21.05 11.97
C VAL A 22 -5.82 -20.90 11.64
N GLY A 23 -5.45 -20.02 10.72
CA GLY A 23 -4.05 -19.72 10.38
C GLY A 23 -3.28 -19.17 11.59
N ARG A 24 -3.90 -18.27 12.36
CA ARG A 24 -3.38 -17.77 13.63
C ARG A 24 -3.53 -18.77 14.78
N GLY A 25 -4.05 -19.98 14.51
CA GLY A 25 -4.28 -21.08 15.45
C GLY A 25 -5.09 -20.68 16.67
N LEU A 26 -6.13 -19.88 16.44
CA LEU A 26 -7.11 -19.45 17.43
C LEU A 26 -8.31 -20.39 17.42
N THR A 27 -8.83 -20.73 18.60
CA THR A 27 -10.08 -21.49 18.76
C THR A 27 -11.30 -20.60 18.59
N LEU A 28 -12.48 -21.21 18.42
CA LEU A 28 -13.73 -20.46 18.37
C LEU A 28 -14.01 -19.75 19.71
N GLN A 29 -13.72 -20.40 20.84
CA GLN A 29 -13.96 -19.89 22.18
C GLN A 29 -13.11 -18.65 22.49
N GLU A 30 -11.85 -18.62 22.06
CA GLU A 30 -10.97 -17.47 22.27
C GLU A 30 -11.48 -16.21 21.55
N VAL A 31 -12.15 -16.40 20.40
CA VAL A 31 -12.50 -15.31 19.48
C VAL A 31 -13.96 -14.89 19.58
N SER A 32 -14.87 -15.79 19.98
CA SER A 32 -16.29 -15.50 20.04
C SER A 32 -16.67 -14.50 21.13
N GLY A 33 -15.83 -14.28 22.14
CA GLY A 33 -16.10 -13.29 23.19
C GLY A 33 -17.42 -13.52 23.93
N GLU A 34 -18.20 -12.46 24.07
CA GLU A 34 -19.49 -12.47 24.76
C GLU A 34 -20.61 -13.20 23.98
N TRP A 35 -20.35 -13.57 22.72
CA TRP A 35 -21.31 -14.34 21.92
C TRP A 35 -20.84 -15.79 21.73
N SER A 36 -21.77 -16.70 21.50
CA SER A 36 -21.48 -18.14 21.58
C SER A 36 -20.54 -18.61 20.46
N ALA A 37 -19.62 -19.52 20.79
CA ALA A 37 -18.76 -20.19 19.81
C ALA A 37 -19.57 -20.88 18.71
N ALA A 38 -20.78 -21.37 19.02
CA ALA A 38 -21.70 -21.93 18.03
C ALA A 38 -22.18 -20.88 17.02
N THR A 39 -22.46 -19.66 17.46
CA THR A 39 -22.84 -18.55 16.58
C THR A 39 -21.70 -18.19 15.63
N LEU A 40 -20.46 -18.08 16.14
CA LEU A 40 -19.27 -17.82 15.30
C LEU A 40 -19.05 -18.95 14.30
N SER A 41 -19.17 -20.20 14.76
CA SER A 41 -19.03 -21.39 13.91
C SER A 41 -20.04 -21.42 12.76
N ARG A 42 -21.30 -21.06 13.03
CA ARG A 42 -22.36 -20.94 12.02
C ARG A 42 -22.09 -19.79 11.05
N PHE A 43 -21.58 -18.65 11.54
CA PHE A 43 -21.16 -17.54 10.69
C PHE A 43 -20.02 -17.94 9.74
N GLU A 44 -18.98 -18.60 10.26
CA GLU A 44 -17.84 -19.07 9.46
C GLU A 44 -18.26 -20.08 8.36
N ARG A 45 -19.35 -20.81 8.58
CA ARG A 45 -19.96 -21.72 7.59
C ARG A 45 -21.03 -21.06 6.70
N GLY A 46 -21.29 -19.77 6.86
CA GLY A 46 -22.32 -19.04 6.12
C GLY A 46 -23.76 -19.45 6.45
N GLU A 47 -23.98 -20.06 7.62
CA GLU A 47 -25.28 -20.55 8.10
C GLU A 47 -26.05 -19.51 8.92
N LEU A 48 -25.37 -18.45 9.35
CA LEU A 48 -25.94 -17.38 10.17
C LEU A 48 -25.19 -16.07 9.90
N ASP A 49 -25.91 -15.00 9.60
CA ASP A 49 -25.32 -13.66 9.53
C ASP A 49 -25.18 -13.05 10.93
N ILE A 50 -24.20 -12.17 11.12
CA ILE A 50 -23.96 -11.46 12.37
C ILE A 50 -24.22 -9.96 12.18
N SER A 51 -24.32 -9.19 13.26
CA SER A 51 -24.41 -7.72 13.14
C SER A 51 -23.08 -7.13 12.69
N THR A 52 -23.12 -5.94 12.09
CA THR A 52 -21.90 -5.15 11.78
C THR A 52 -21.02 -5.05 13.01
N GLN A 53 -21.56 -4.67 14.16
CA GLN A 53 -20.81 -4.58 15.41
C GLN A 53 -20.06 -5.88 15.79
N LYS A 54 -20.69 -7.05 15.65
CA LYS A 54 -20.01 -8.34 15.94
C LYS A 54 -18.90 -8.65 14.94
N MET A 55 -19.07 -8.27 13.67
CA MET A 55 -18.00 -8.37 12.68
C MET A 55 -16.82 -7.46 13.03
N LEU A 56 -17.10 -6.23 13.49
CA LEU A 56 -16.09 -5.28 13.93
C LEU A 56 -15.31 -5.82 15.15
N GLU A 57 -16.01 -6.31 16.17
CA GLU A 57 -15.39 -6.97 17.33
C GLU A 57 -14.55 -8.21 16.94
N LEU A 58 -15.03 -8.99 15.96
CA LEU A 58 -14.31 -10.14 15.44
C LEU A 58 -13.00 -9.73 14.77
N MET A 59 -13.01 -8.68 13.94
CA MET A 59 -11.81 -8.14 13.28
C MET A 59 -10.75 -7.74 14.29
N THR A 60 -11.14 -7.00 15.33
CA THR A 60 -10.26 -6.65 16.45
C THR A 60 -9.66 -7.89 17.12
N ARG A 61 -10.50 -8.86 17.50
CA ARG A 61 -10.05 -10.05 18.25
C ARG A 61 -9.13 -10.94 17.45
N VAL A 62 -9.32 -11.05 16.14
CA VAL A 62 -8.38 -11.81 15.32
C VAL A 62 -7.14 -10.99 14.98
N GLY A 63 -7.18 -9.65 15.08
CA GLY A 63 -6.06 -8.75 14.78
C GLY A 63 -5.96 -8.39 13.30
N ILE A 64 -7.09 -8.09 12.65
CA ILE A 64 -7.15 -7.65 11.25
C ILE A 64 -6.94 -6.13 11.18
N ASP A 65 -6.02 -5.67 10.31
CA ASP A 65 -5.77 -4.25 10.01
C ASP A 65 -6.55 -3.79 8.76
N GLU A 66 -6.41 -2.51 8.39
CA GLU A 66 -7.16 -1.85 7.32
C GLU A 66 -7.08 -2.59 5.99
N LEU A 67 -5.87 -2.85 5.54
CA LEU A 67 -5.64 -3.34 4.19
C LEU A 67 -5.76 -4.87 4.07
N ASP A 68 -5.88 -5.61 5.17
CA ASP A 68 -5.97 -7.09 5.16
C ASP A 68 -7.23 -7.58 4.41
N PHE A 69 -8.23 -6.71 4.21
CA PHE A 69 -9.43 -6.99 3.45
C PHE A 69 -9.29 -6.78 1.94
N LEU A 70 -8.20 -6.17 1.46
CA LEU A 70 -8.08 -5.72 0.07
C LEU A 70 -8.20 -6.88 -0.92
N GLU A 71 -7.47 -7.98 -0.72
CA GLU A 71 -7.56 -9.16 -1.59
C GLU A 71 -8.98 -9.78 -1.58
N PHE A 72 -9.62 -9.83 -0.42
CA PHE A 72 -11.00 -10.32 -0.30
C PHE A 72 -12.00 -9.41 -1.01
N TYR A 73 -11.79 -8.09 -0.93
CA TYR A 73 -12.60 -7.09 -1.61
C TYR A 73 -12.47 -7.25 -3.13
N GLU A 74 -11.24 -7.34 -3.65
CA GLU A 74 -10.96 -7.42 -5.09
C GLU A 74 -11.43 -8.74 -5.72
N ALA A 75 -11.50 -9.82 -4.95
CA ALA A 75 -12.03 -11.10 -5.41
C ALA A 75 -13.53 -11.07 -5.73
N ASN A 76 -14.29 -10.06 -5.27
CA ASN A 76 -15.72 -9.96 -5.53
C ASN A 76 -16.02 -9.00 -6.69
N PRO A 77 -16.50 -9.50 -7.86
CA PRO A 77 -16.79 -8.65 -9.02
C PRO A 77 -17.98 -7.68 -8.82
N SER A 78 -18.70 -7.81 -7.71
CA SER A 78 -19.78 -6.88 -7.34
C SER A 78 -19.27 -5.68 -6.54
N ASN A 79 -18.01 -5.66 -6.13
CA ASN A 79 -17.45 -4.49 -5.49
C ASN A 79 -17.03 -3.48 -6.56
N PHE A 80 -17.04 -2.19 -6.21
CA PHE A 80 -16.46 -1.17 -7.07
C PHE A 80 -14.99 -1.53 -7.36
N PRO A 81 -14.56 -1.52 -8.62
CA PRO A 81 -13.23 -1.99 -9.00
C PRO A 81 -12.16 -1.04 -8.45
N LEU A 82 -11.37 -1.50 -7.48
CA LEU A 82 -10.13 -0.86 -7.07
C LEU A 82 -8.94 -1.60 -7.71
N GLU A 83 -7.71 -1.16 -7.44
CA GLU A 83 -6.49 -1.80 -7.93
C GLU A 83 -6.51 -2.01 -9.46
N LEU A 84 -6.99 -1.02 -10.21
CA LEU A 84 -6.95 -1.06 -11.68
C LEU A 84 -5.56 -0.66 -12.19
N GLN A 85 -4.78 0.04 -11.37
CA GLN A 85 -3.48 0.58 -11.74
C GLN A 85 -2.55 -0.45 -12.34
N GLU A 86 -2.30 -1.59 -11.69
CA GLU A 86 -1.33 -2.58 -12.20
C GLU A 86 -1.73 -3.09 -13.59
N LEU A 87 -3.04 -3.27 -13.81
CA LEU A 87 -3.57 -3.67 -15.12
C LEU A 87 -3.34 -2.58 -16.18
N ILE A 88 -3.49 -1.31 -15.81
CA ILE A 88 -3.24 -0.17 -16.70
C ILE A 88 -1.74 -0.05 -17.00
N GLN A 89 -0.89 -0.13 -15.97
CA GLN A 89 0.56 -0.07 -16.08
C GLN A 89 1.11 -1.18 -16.97
N MET A 90 0.55 -2.39 -16.87
CA MET A 90 0.91 -3.53 -17.71
C MET A 90 0.21 -3.52 -19.08
N ASN A 91 -0.67 -2.56 -19.35
CA ASN A 91 -1.54 -2.50 -20.53
C ASN A 91 -2.35 -3.81 -20.75
N ASN A 92 -2.85 -4.41 -19.67
CA ASN A 92 -3.63 -5.64 -19.70
C ASN A 92 -5.11 -5.37 -20.02
N VAL A 93 -5.37 -4.93 -21.24
CA VAL A 93 -6.72 -4.59 -21.74
C VAL A 93 -7.70 -5.76 -21.62
N GLY A 94 -7.22 -7.00 -21.81
CA GLY A 94 -8.04 -8.20 -21.69
C GLY A 94 -8.61 -8.40 -20.28
N GLU A 95 -7.77 -8.21 -19.26
CA GLU A 95 -8.20 -8.32 -17.86
C GLU A 95 -9.08 -7.12 -17.44
N LEU A 96 -8.78 -5.91 -17.92
CA LEU A 96 -9.65 -4.74 -17.74
C LEU A 96 -11.06 -4.99 -18.30
N GLU A 97 -11.18 -5.53 -19.52
CA GLU A 97 -12.47 -5.87 -20.12
C GLU A 97 -13.18 -6.98 -19.34
N ARG A 98 -12.45 -8.01 -18.88
CA ARG A 98 -13.02 -9.07 -18.03
C ARG A 98 -13.61 -8.50 -16.74
N ARG A 99 -12.89 -7.60 -16.05
CA ARG A 99 -13.35 -6.93 -14.83
C ARG A 99 -14.54 -6.02 -15.11
N LYS A 100 -14.52 -5.25 -16.20
CA LYS A 100 -15.62 -4.39 -16.65
C LYS A 100 -16.90 -5.17 -16.90
N LEU A 101 -16.82 -6.30 -17.62
CA LEU A 101 -17.96 -7.17 -17.88
C LEU A 101 -18.52 -7.78 -16.59
N GLY A 102 -17.65 -8.24 -15.68
CA GLY A 102 -18.04 -8.76 -14.38
C GLY A 102 -18.78 -7.72 -13.52
N PHE A 103 -18.23 -6.51 -13.45
CA PHE A 103 -18.83 -5.41 -12.71
C PHE A 103 -20.17 -4.97 -13.31
N THR A 104 -20.26 -4.83 -14.63
CA THR A 104 -21.48 -4.44 -15.34
C THR A 104 -22.59 -5.48 -15.16
N ALA A 105 -22.24 -6.77 -15.24
CA ALA A 105 -23.18 -7.86 -14.99
C ALA A 105 -23.70 -7.88 -13.54
N ALA A 106 -22.88 -7.46 -12.58
CA ALA A 106 -23.26 -7.34 -11.18
C ALA A 106 -24.15 -6.10 -10.89
N HIS A 107 -24.12 -5.08 -11.74
CA HIS A 107 -24.79 -3.79 -11.56
C HIS A 107 -25.63 -3.39 -12.80
N PRO A 108 -26.80 -4.03 -13.01
CA PRO A 108 -27.64 -3.79 -14.19
C PRO A 108 -28.35 -2.42 -14.19
N ARG A 109 -28.29 -1.66 -13.08
CA ARG A 109 -28.87 -0.32 -12.98
C ARG A 109 -27.75 0.71 -12.98
N GLN A 110 -27.87 1.70 -13.86
CA GLN A 110 -26.95 2.82 -13.87
C GLN A 110 -27.18 3.71 -12.64
N ASN A 111 -26.09 4.10 -12.00
CA ASN A 111 -26.02 5.09 -10.93
C ASN A 111 -24.68 5.85 -10.98
N SER A 112 -24.50 6.77 -10.04
CA SER A 112 -23.28 7.58 -9.89
C SER A 112 -21.97 6.76 -9.78
N MET A 113 -22.01 5.54 -9.24
CA MET A 113 -20.84 4.67 -9.09
C MET A 113 -20.57 3.83 -10.33
N THR A 114 -21.60 3.32 -11.00
CA THR A 114 -21.42 2.62 -12.28
C THR A 114 -20.90 3.55 -13.36
N GLU A 115 -21.32 4.82 -13.34
CA GLU A 115 -20.78 5.83 -14.26
C GLU A 115 -19.31 6.15 -13.96
N LEU A 116 -18.94 6.30 -12.68
CA LEU A 116 -17.53 6.45 -12.31
C LEU A 116 -16.69 5.23 -12.74
N ALA A 117 -17.18 4.02 -12.49
CA ALA A 117 -16.49 2.80 -12.90
C ALA A 117 -16.33 2.72 -14.43
N ARG A 118 -17.35 3.13 -15.21
CA ARG A 118 -17.25 3.23 -16.67
C ARG A 118 -16.08 4.14 -17.06
N ILE A 119 -16.01 5.35 -16.49
CA ILE A 119 -14.95 6.32 -16.78
C ILE A 119 -13.57 5.72 -16.47
N LEU A 120 -13.40 5.07 -15.32
CA LEU A 120 -12.11 4.47 -14.93
C LEU A 120 -11.70 3.32 -15.86
N PHE A 121 -12.64 2.43 -16.22
CA PHE A 121 -12.35 1.37 -17.18
C PHE A 121 -12.00 1.91 -18.56
N GLU A 122 -12.76 2.90 -19.06
CA GLU A 122 -12.51 3.52 -20.35
C GLU A 122 -11.15 4.20 -20.39
N ALA A 123 -10.82 4.98 -19.35
CA ALA A 123 -9.50 5.58 -19.19
C ALA A 123 -8.38 4.53 -19.20
N GLY A 124 -8.55 3.44 -18.46
CA GLY A 124 -7.56 2.36 -18.41
C GLY A 124 -7.39 1.63 -19.74
N GLN A 125 -8.49 1.39 -20.47
CA GLN A 125 -8.48 0.72 -21.77
C GLN A 125 -7.82 1.56 -22.87
N HIS A 126 -7.92 2.88 -22.77
CA HIS A 126 -7.37 3.84 -23.73
C HIS A 126 -6.13 4.58 -23.21
N TRP A 127 -5.58 4.18 -22.06
CA TRP A 127 -4.44 4.86 -21.43
C TRP A 127 -3.24 5.08 -22.37
N PRO A 128 -2.82 4.10 -23.19
CA PRO A 128 -1.71 4.28 -24.12
C PRO A 128 -2.01 5.21 -25.30
N ASP A 129 -3.28 5.51 -25.59
CA ASP A 129 -3.68 6.31 -26.75
C ASP A 129 -3.46 7.79 -26.46
N PRO A 130 -2.49 8.46 -27.11
CA PRO A 130 -2.20 9.87 -26.88
C PRO A 130 -3.35 10.80 -27.30
N ASN A 131 -4.32 10.33 -28.07
CA ASN A 131 -5.45 11.15 -28.51
C ASN A 131 -6.71 10.96 -27.66
N TYR A 132 -6.75 9.92 -26.80
CA TYR A 132 -7.88 9.73 -25.92
C TYR A 132 -7.94 10.85 -24.87
N ARG A 133 -9.10 11.47 -24.75
CA ARG A 133 -9.45 12.53 -23.78
C ARG A 133 -10.81 12.22 -23.18
N PHE A 134 -11.00 12.65 -21.94
CA PHE A 134 -12.32 12.60 -21.33
C PHE A 134 -13.28 13.54 -22.06
N SER A 135 -14.57 13.15 -22.10
CA SER A 135 -15.61 14.09 -22.46
C SER A 135 -15.74 15.18 -21.38
N GLU A 136 -16.25 16.37 -21.73
CA GLU A 136 -16.46 17.46 -20.78
C GLU A 136 -17.30 17.01 -19.56
N LYS A 137 -18.29 16.15 -19.81
CA LYS A 137 -19.15 15.56 -18.78
C LYS A 137 -18.36 14.63 -17.85
N ASP A 138 -17.49 13.79 -18.40
CA ASP A 138 -16.70 12.84 -17.62
C ASP A 138 -15.67 13.57 -16.75
N GLU A 139 -15.04 14.62 -17.26
CA GLU A 139 -14.17 15.48 -16.45
C GLU A 139 -14.92 16.17 -15.32
N GLN A 140 -16.13 16.69 -15.58
CA GLN A 140 -16.95 17.29 -14.52
C GLN A 140 -17.30 16.26 -13.43
N ILE A 141 -17.60 15.01 -13.80
CA ILE A 141 -17.83 13.93 -12.83
C ILE A 141 -16.58 13.70 -12.00
N LEU A 142 -15.40 13.56 -12.62
CA LEU A 142 -14.14 13.36 -11.92
C LEU A 142 -13.82 14.52 -10.96
N ALA A 143 -14.00 15.76 -11.42
CA ALA A 143 -13.84 16.96 -10.60
C ALA A 143 -14.80 16.95 -9.39
N ASP A 144 -16.06 16.58 -9.56
CA ASP A 144 -17.04 16.53 -8.47
C ASP A 144 -16.75 15.43 -7.44
N ARG A 145 -16.13 14.32 -7.87
CA ARG A 145 -15.72 13.21 -7.00
C ARG A 145 -14.48 13.54 -6.19
N LEU A 146 -13.59 14.36 -6.74
CA LEU A 146 -12.37 14.86 -6.08
C LEU A 146 -12.56 16.25 -5.42
N ALA A 147 -13.79 16.62 -5.07
CA ALA A 147 -14.11 17.93 -4.51
C ALA A 147 -13.59 18.16 -3.07
N VAL A 148 -13.27 17.07 -2.34
CA VAL A 148 -12.76 17.08 -0.96
C VAL A 148 -11.32 16.55 -0.96
N PRO A 149 -10.30 17.41 -1.14
CA PRO A 149 -8.91 16.97 -1.24
C PRO A 149 -8.37 16.36 0.06
N GLU A 150 -8.97 16.66 1.21
CA GLU A 150 -8.65 16.06 2.51
C GLU A 150 -9.04 14.57 2.55
N HIS A 151 -10.00 14.15 1.74
CA HIS A 151 -10.45 12.76 1.69
C HIS A 151 -9.63 11.99 0.66
N PHE A 152 -8.46 11.49 1.07
CA PHE A 152 -7.56 10.73 0.18
C PHE A 152 -7.45 9.27 0.63
N SER A 153 -8.34 8.44 0.13
CA SER A 153 -8.36 6.98 0.34
C SER A 153 -7.90 6.23 -0.91
N ILE A 154 -7.95 4.89 -0.89
CA ILE A 154 -7.65 4.03 -2.06
C ILE A 154 -8.48 4.47 -3.28
N LEU A 155 -9.76 4.85 -3.12
CA LEU A 155 -10.57 5.31 -4.25
C LEU A 155 -9.99 6.57 -4.90
N GLU A 156 -9.69 7.61 -4.11
CA GLU A 156 -9.17 8.84 -4.69
C GLU A 156 -7.80 8.61 -5.34
N LEU A 157 -6.97 7.76 -4.73
CA LEU A 157 -5.72 7.31 -5.33
C LEU A 157 -5.93 6.65 -6.70
N GLU A 158 -6.88 5.71 -6.82
CA GLU A 158 -7.24 5.08 -8.09
C GLU A 158 -7.71 6.10 -9.13
N ILE A 159 -8.54 7.07 -8.72
CA ILE A 159 -9.01 8.13 -9.62
C ILE A 159 -7.82 8.96 -10.11
N PHE A 160 -6.95 9.46 -9.21
CA PHE A 160 -5.78 10.25 -9.61
C PHE A 160 -4.89 9.49 -10.60
N LYS A 161 -4.64 8.19 -10.36
CA LYS A 161 -3.84 7.36 -11.27
C LYS A 161 -4.50 7.19 -12.65
N ALA A 162 -5.83 7.12 -12.71
CA ALA A 162 -6.59 6.94 -13.94
C ALA A 162 -6.88 8.23 -14.73
N ILE A 163 -6.66 9.42 -14.16
CA ILE A 163 -6.98 10.69 -14.86
C ILE A 163 -5.77 11.40 -15.47
N VAL A 164 -4.56 11.17 -14.97
CA VAL A 164 -3.41 12.05 -15.28
C VAL A 164 -3.03 12.10 -16.76
N GLY A 165 -3.25 11.04 -17.53
CA GLY A 165 -2.99 11.04 -18.97
C GLY A 165 -4.06 11.78 -19.78
N PRO A 166 -5.35 11.45 -19.64
CA PRO A 166 -6.41 12.02 -20.48
C PRO A 166 -7.03 13.35 -20.00
N ALA A 167 -6.62 13.86 -18.84
CA ALA A 167 -7.17 15.08 -18.24
C ALA A 167 -6.77 16.36 -18.99
N SER A 168 -7.71 17.30 -19.09
CA SER A 168 -7.46 18.66 -19.56
C SER A 168 -6.57 19.48 -18.62
N HIS A 169 -6.00 20.55 -19.17
CA HIS A 169 -5.32 21.60 -18.42
C HIS A 169 -6.17 22.12 -17.25
N GLU A 170 -7.46 22.38 -17.48
CA GLU A 170 -8.38 22.94 -16.50
C GLU A 170 -8.63 21.97 -15.35
N LEU A 171 -8.79 20.67 -15.65
CA LEU A 171 -8.96 19.66 -14.60
C LEU A 171 -7.70 19.53 -13.74
N LEU A 172 -6.52 19.45 -14.36
CA LEU A 172 -5.25 19.37 -13.62
C LEU A 172 -5.02 20.60 -12.74
N THR A 173 -5.27 21.79 -13.30
CA THR A 173 -5.13 23.08 -12.60
C THR A 173 -6.13 23.21 -11.44
N LEU A 174 -7.39 22.82 -11.66
CA LEU A 174 -8.42 22.81 -10.62
C LEU A 174 -8.02 21.92 -9.45
N LEU A 175 -7.60 20.68 -9.73
CA LEU A 175 -7.19 19.73 -8.70
C LEU A 175 -5.96 20.25 -7.94
N TRP A 176 -4.97 20.81 -8.64
CA TRP A 176 -3.82 21.45 -8.00
C TRP A 176 -4.24 22.60 -7.07
N HIS A 177 -5.11 23.51 -7.51
CA HIS A 177 -5.62 24.58 -6.65
C HIS A 177 -6.34 24.05 -5.41
N ARG A 178 -7.05 22.93 -5.52
CA ARG A 178 -7.69 22.30 -4.37
C ARG A 178 -6.66 21.71 -3.39
N THR A 179 -5.54 21.17 -3.86
CA THR A 179 -4.49 20.64 -2.97
C THR A 179 -3.81 21.73 -2.14
N GLN A 180 -3.78 22.97 -2.64
CA GLN A 180 -3.25 24.13 -1.90
C GLN A 180 -4.08 24.49 -0.66
N ARG A 181 -5.31 23.96 -0.53
CA ARG A 181 -6.17 24.13 0.66
C ARG A 181 -5.80 23.16 1.80
N LEU A 182 -4.98 22.16 1.53
CA LEU A 182 -4.60 21.14 2.52
C LEU A 182 -3.72 21.74 3.60
N LYS A 183 -4.14 21.54 4.86
CA LYS A 183 -3.34 21.89 6.05
C LYS A 183 -2.11 20.99 6.17
N LYS A 184 -1.15 21.42 7.00
CA LYS A 184 0.13 20.73 7.23
C LYS A 184 -0.01 19.24 7.54
N ASP A 185 -1.03 18.88 8.32
CA ASP A 185 -1.25 17.51 8.76
C ASP A 185 -1.69 16.57 7.61
N TRP A 186 -2.09 17.13 6.47
CA TRP A 186 -2.47 16.41 5.25
C TRP A 186 -1.43 16.49 4.14
N TRP A 187 -0.25 17.07 4.39
CA TRP A 187 0.75 17.30 3.35
C TRP A 187 1.20 16.02 2.64
N GLN A 188 1.19 14.87 3.33
CA GLN A 188 1.48 13.57 2.69
C GLN A 188 0.58 13.29 1.47
N HIS A 189 -0.69 13.68 1.53
CA HIS A 189 -1.62 13.48 0.42
C HIS A 189 -1.45 14.57 -0.64
N ARG A 190 -1.06 15.78 -0.22
CA ARG A 190 -0.75 16.87 -1.15
C ARG A 190 0.42 16.49 -2.06
N GLU A 191 1.51 15.99 -1.49
CA GLU A 191 2.74 15.65 -2.20
C GLU A 191 2.47 14.66 -3.35
N MET A 192 1.75 13.59 -3.03
CA MET A 192 1.36 12.57 -4.01
C MET A 192 0.42 13.11 -5.09
N GLN A 193 -0.59 13.89 -4.71
CA GLN A 193 -1.52 14.48 -5.67
C GLN A 193 -0.79 15.40 -6.65
N VAL A 194 0.08 16.28 -6.14
CA VAL A 194 0.86 17.21 -6.97
C VAL A 194 1.80 16.46 -7.93
N LEU A 195 2.45 15.38 -7.48
CA LEU A 195 3.29 14.55 -8.34
C LEU A 195 2.49 13.94 -9.51
N LEU A 196 1.33 13.35 -9.22
CA LEU A 196 0.48 12.75 -10.24
C LEU A 196 0.01 13.79 -11.27
N LEU A 197 -0.45 14.96 -10.80
CA LEU A 197 -0.84 16.07 -11.66
C LEU A 197 0.31 16.58 -12.53
N TRP A 198 1.53 16.64 -11.98
CA TRP A 198 2.74 17.05 -12.70
C TRP A 198 3.13 16.06 -13.80
N LEU A 199 3.06 14.76 -13.52
CA LEU A 199 3.26 13.72 -14.54
C LEU A 199 2.22 13.84 -15.67
N GLY A 200 0.98 14.20 -15.34
CA GLY A 200 -0.05 14.50 -16.33
C GLY A 200 0.30 15.68 -17.22
N ALA A 201 0.71 16.80 -16.62
CA ALA A 201 1.15 17.99 -17.34
C ALA A 201 2.37 17.71 -18.26
N ILE A 202 3.32 16.88 -17.81
CA ILE A 202 4.45 16.43 -18.62
C ILE A 202 3.97 15.67 -19.86
N MET A 203 3.02 14.74 -19.70
CA MET A 203 2.52 13.93 -20.81
C MET A 203 1.87 14.78 -21.91
N ASP A 204 1.26 15.91 -21.56
CA ASP A 204 0.58 16.80 -22.52
C ASP A 204 1.43 18.00 -22.99
N HIS A 205 2.70 18.05 -22.58
CA HIS A 205 3.61 19.17 -22.86
C HIS A 205 3.13 20.53 -22.32
N ASP A 206 2.35 20.52 -21.23
CA ASP A 206 1.91 21.73 -20.55
C ASP A 206 3.03 22.31 -19.70
N MET A 207 4.06 22.83 -20.35
CA MET A 207 5.28 23.28 -19.69
C MET A 207 5.02 24.41 -18.69
N THR A 208 3.96 25.21 -18.89
CA THR A 208 3.57 26.26 -17.94
C THR A 208 3.04 25.68 -16.63
N LEU A 209 2.27 24.60 -16.69
CA LEU A 209 1.83 23.89 -15.48
C LEU A 209 2.96 23.04 -14.88
N VAL A 210 3.78 22.41 -15.72
CA VAL A 210 4.97 21.65 -15.29
C VAL A 210 5.89 22.53 -14.43
N ASP A 211 6.28 23.71 -14.91
CA ASP A 211 7.22 24.59 -14.19
C ASP A 211 6.64 25.06 -12.83
N ARG A 212 5.32 25.29 -12.77
CA ARG A 212 4.63 25.70 -11.54
C ARG A 212 4.58 24.57 -10.49
N LEU A 213 4.27 23.35 -10.92
CA LEU A 213 4.18 22.19 -10.04
C LEU A 213 5.57 21.68 -9.60
N GLU A 214 6.56 21.74 -10.50
CA GLU A 214 7.93 21.28 -10.24
C GLU A 214 8.56 22.05 -9.07
N THR A 215 8.27 23.35 -8.95
CA THR A 215 8.76 24.17 -7.81
C THR A 215 8.28 23.64 -6.45
N ASP A 216 7.01 23.21 -6.35
CA ASP A 216 6.48 22.58 -5.12
C ASP A 216 7.17 21.23 -4.87
N LEU A 217 7.37 20.42 -5.92
CA LEU A 217 7.93 19.07 -5.83
C LEU A 217 9.42 19.05 -5.49
N ASP A 218 10.22 19.96 -6.06
CA ASP A 218 11.66 20.06 -5.83
C ASP A 218 12.00 20.16 -4.34
N VAL A 219 11.23 20.95 -3.59
CA VAL A 219 11.40 21.14 -2.14
C VAL A 219 11.25 19.82 -1.39
N TRP A 220 10.29 18.99 -1.80
CA TRP A 220 9.97 17.73 -1.15
C TRP A 220 10.96 16.62 -1.51
N PHE A 221 11.25 16.45 -2.80
CA PHE A 221 12.07 15.36 -3.32
C PHE A 221 13.57 15.58 -3.13
N THR A 222 14.06 16.83 -3.16
CA THR A 222 15.47 17.12 -2.85
C THR A 222 15.80 16.83 -1.38
N ASN A 223 14.81 16.95 -0.50
CA ASN A 223 14.93 16.68 0.94
C ASN A 223 14.34 15.32 1.35
N TYR A 224 14.33 14.31 0.47
CA TYR A 224 13.70 13.00 0.72
C TYR A 224 14.11 12.33 2.03
N ARG A 225 15.32 12.59 2.55
CA ARG A 225 15.79 12.08 3.85
C ARG A 225 14.96 12.59 5.03
N MET A 226 14.47 13.82 4.94
CA MET A 226 13.54 14.40 5.91
C MET A 226 12.09 14.02 5.61
N ASN A 227 11.80 13.64 4.36
CA ASN A 227 10.48 13.27 3.85
C ASN A 227 10.45 11.78 3.44
N THR A 228 10.73 10.87 4.38
CA THR A 228 10.90 9.43 4.09
C THR A 228 9.70 8.76 3.41
N ARG A 229 8.51 9.37 3.48
CA ARG A 229 7.31 8.91 2.79
C ARG A 229 7.37 9.12 1.27
N MET A 230 8.16 10.09 0.81
CA MET A 230 8.34 10.38 -0.62
C MET A 230 9.23 9.37 -1.33
N VAL A 231 9.96 8.56 -0.57
CA VAL A 231 10.89 7.55 -1.10
C VAL A 231 10.19 6.58 -2.05
N GLU A 232 8.96 6.17 -1.73
CA GLU A 232 8.15 5.28 -2.58
C GLU A 232 7.89 5.89 -3.97
N PHE A 233 7.86 7.22 -4.09
CA PHE A 233 7.53 7.94 -5.32
C PHE A 233 8.75 8.59 -5.99
N MET A 234 9.96 8.37 -5.47
CA MET A 234 11.18 8.91 -6.09
C MET A 234 11.41 8.41 -7.51
N PRO A 235 11.09 7.16 -7.88
CA PRO A 235 11.23 6.72 -9.27
C PRO A 235 10.36 7.50 -10.25
N ASN A 236 9.13 7.80 -9.86
CA ASN A 236 8.21 8.63 -10.62
C ASN A 236 8.76 10.05 -10.82
N TRP A 237 9.26 10.65 -9.74
CA TRP A 237 9.88 11.97 -9.77
C TRP A 237 11.09 11.99 -10.69
N GLN A 238 12.02 11.03 -10.53
CA GLN A 238 13.24 10.93 -11.32
C GLN A 238 12.93 10.72 -12.81
N TYR A 239 11.99 9.83 -13.12
CA TYR A 239 11.50 9.64 -14.49
C TYR A 239 10.94 10.94 -15.06
N GLY A 240 9.99 11.57 -14.36
CA GLY A 240 9.34 12.80 -14.82
C GLY A 240 10.35 13.93 -15.03
N HIS A 241 11.36 14.05 -14.16
CA HIS A 241 12.37 15.10 -14.25
C HIS A 241 13.27 14.91 -15.48
N VAL A 242 13.63 13.66 -15.81
CA VAL A 242 14.38 13.34 -17.03
C VAL A 242 13.53 13.60 -18.29
N VAL A 243 12.24 13.27 -18.26
CA VAL A 243 11.31 13.57 -19.37
C VAL A 243 11.13 15.07 -19.55
N ALA A 244 10.87 15.83 -18.48
CA ALA A 244 10.74 17.28 -18.52
C ALA A 244 12.02 17.95 -19.07
N ARG A 245 13.20 17.47 -18.67
CA ARG A 245 14.48 17.91 -19.25
C ARG A 245 14.59 17.62 -20.74
N TRP A 246 14.13 16.44 -21.18
CA TRP A 246 14.08 16.12 -22.60
C TRP A 246 13.11 17.03 -23.37
N LEU A 247 11.93 17.33 -22.82
CA LEU A 247 10.98 18.27 -23.44
C LEU A 247 11.55 19.69 -23.56
N ARG A 248 12.25 20.18 -22.53
CA ARG A 248 12.95 21.48 -22.55
C ARG A 248 14.11 21.50 -23.55
N HIS A 249 14.81 20.37 -23.69
CA HIS A 249 16.02 20.23 -24.52
C HIS A 249 15.99 18.90 -25.31
N PRO A 250 15.27 18.83 -26.44
CA PRO A 250 14.98 17.58 -27.15
C PRO A 250 16.20 17.10 -27.94
N THR A 251 17.10 16.39 -27.24
CA THR A 251 18.28 15.75 -27.82
C THR A 251 18.18 14.24 -27.68
N VAL A 252 18.78 13.50 -28.62
CA VAL A 252 18.90 12.02 -28.54
C VAL A 252 19.56 11.60 -27.23
N HIS A 253 20.51 12.38 -26.73
CA HIS A 253 21.15 12.12 -25.45
C HIS A 253 20.16 12.19 -24.27
N ASN A 254 19.36 13.25 -24.17
CA ASN A 254 18.36 13.38 -23.10
C ASN A 254 17.25 12.33 -23.21
N GLU A 255 16.83 11.99 -24.44
CA GLU A 255 15.86 10.92 -24.66
C GLU A 255 16.40 9.54 -24.22
N ASN A 256 17.67 9.26 -24.52
CA ASN A 256 18.33 8.02 -24.08
C ASN A 256 18.40 7.89 -22.55
N LYS A 257 18.44 9.00 -21.80
CA LYS A 257 18.36 8.94 -20.33
C LYS A 257 17.02 8.36 -19.86
N VAL A 258 15.91 8.67 -20.52
CA VAL A 258 14.60 8.08 -20.23
C VAL A 258 14.64 6.56 -20.48
N HIS A 259 15.19 6.14 -21.62
CA HIS A 259 15.32 4.72 -21.97
C HIS A 259 16.20 3.93 -20.98
N HIS A 260 17.26 4.55 -20.45
CA HIS A 260 18.10 3.91 -19.44
C HIS A 260 17.36 3.64 -18.13
N ILE A 261 16.49 4.55 -17.68
CA ILE A 261 15.65 4.33 -16.49
C ILE A 261 14.77 3.09 -16.69
N ILE A 262 14.06 3.03 -17.83
CA ILE A 262 13.18 1.91 -18.20
C ILE A 262 13.96 0.59 -18.27
N ALA A 263 15.15 0.60 -18.87
CA ALA A 263 15.99 -0.58 -19.00
C ALA A 263 16.51 -1.10 -17.65
N ASP A 264 16.89 -0.19 -16.74
CA ASP A 264 17.36 -0.56 -15.41
C ASP A 264 16.23 -1.14 -14.54
N LEU A 265 15.02 -0.56 -14.60
CA LEU A 265 13.84 -1.14 -13.94
C LEU A 265 13.59 -2.58 -14.38
N ARG A 266 13.60 -2.83 -15.70
CA ARG A 266 13.43 -4.17 -16.27
C ARG A 266 14.55 -5.12 -15.87
N THR A 267 15.79 -4.66 -15.87
CA THR A 267 16.95 -5.45 -15.42
C THR A 267 16.82 -5.85 -13.95
N MET A 268 16.23 -4.98 -13.15
CA MET A 268 15.94 -5.21 -11.74
C MET A 268 14.62 -5.97 -11.50
N GLY A 269 13.94 -6.44 -12.54
CA GLY A 269 12.70 -7.23 -12.43
C GLY A 269 11.45 -6.42 -12.04
N VAL A 270 11.48 -5.09 -12.18
CA VAL A 270 10.37 -4.18 -11.88
C VAL A 270 9.60 -3.86 -13.17
N GLU A 271 8.93 -4.87 -13.74
CA GLU A 271 8.29 -4.73 -15.06
C GLU A 271 7.08 -3.80 -15.03
N THR A 272 6.36 -3.72 -13.90
CA THR A 272 5.19 -2.83 -13.74
C THR A 272 5.54 -1.37 -13.99
N ASP A 273 6.60 -0.86 -13.35
CA ASP A 273 7.04 0.53 -13.51
C ASP A 273 7.73 0.74 -14.86
N ALA A 274 8.57 -0.21 -15.29
CA ALA A 274 9.21 -0.13 -16.60
C ALA A 274 8.17 0.02 -17.72
N ARG A 275 7.13 -0.82 -17.68
CA ARG A 275 6.07 -0.80 -18.67
C ARG A 275 5.25 0.49 -18.59
N TRP A 276 4.93 0.95 -17.39
CA TRP A 276 4.21 2.19 -17.21
C TRP A 276 4.97 3.40 -17.78
N PHE A 277 6.27 3.49 -17.51
CA PHE A 277 7.13 4.56 -18.04
C PHE A 277 7.30 4.48 -19.57
N GLU A 278 7.26 3.29 -20.17
CA GLU A 278 7.17 3.14 -21.63
C GLU A 278 5.86 3.72 -22.17
N LEU A 279 4.72 3.41 -21.54
CA LEU A 279 3.41 3.91 -21.95
C LEU A 279 3.33 5.43 -21.80
N MET A 280 3.83 5.97 -20.70
CA MET A 280 3.91 7.42 -20.49
C MET A 280 4.76 8.09 -21.55
N LEU A 281 5.95 7.55 -21.85
CA LEU A 281 6.83 8.12 -22.89
C LEU A 281 6.19 8.06 -24.28
N ALA A 282 5.50 6.97 -24.60
CA ALA A 282 4.75 6.84 -25.84
C ALA A 282 3.62 7.88 -25.94
N ARG A 283 2.90 8.11 -24.84
CA ARG A 283 1.87 9.15 -24.75
C ARG A 283 2.49 10.54 -24.93
N THR A 284 3.52 10.89 -24.16
CA THR A 284 4.24 12.16 -24.26
C THR A 284 4.63 12.49 -25.70
N ARG A 285 5.19 11.52 -26.45
CA ARG A 285 5.58 11.74 -27.86
C ARG A 285 4.43 12.15 -28.79
N GLY A 286 3.21 11.73 -28.50
CA GLY A 286 2.04 11.94 -29.39
C GLY A 286 1.02 12.94 -28.87
N SER A 287 1.09 13.31 -27.59
CA SER A 287 0.08 14.12 -26.93
C SER A 287 0.33 15.62 -27.09
N GLN A 288 -0.72 16.40 -26.87
CA GLN A 288 -0.69 17.86 -26.79
C GLN A 288 -1.68 18.33 -25.73
N ILE A 289 -1.46 19.55 -25.23
CA ILE A 289 -2.32 20.24 -24.29
C ILE A 289 -3.76 20.23 -24.82
N PHE A 290 -4.68 19.79 -23.97
CA PHE A 290 -6.11 19.77 -24.24
C PHE A 290 -6.85 20.65 -23.21
N HIS A 291 -7.92 21.29 -23.67
CA HIS A 291 -8.69 22.24 -22.87
C HIS A 291 -10.16 21.85 -22.74
N ASN A 292 -10.68 21.94 -21.52
CA ASN A 292 -12.10 21.85 -21.19
C ASN A 292 -12.52 23.14 -20.48
N LEU A 293 -12.89 24.15 -21.26
CA LEU A 293 -13.28 25.47 -20.75
C LEU A 293 -14.65 25.48 -20.05
N ASN A 294 -15.40 24.38 -20.13
CA ASN A 294 -16.73 24.24 -19.52
C ASN A 294 -16.66 23.64 -18.10
N LEU A 295 -15.47 23.32 -17.59
CA LEU A 295 -15.30 22.77 -16.25
C LEU A 295 -15.66 23.79 -15.16
N ILE A 296 -16.50 23.39 -14.20
CA ILE A 296 -16.95 24.24 -13.10
C ILE A 296 -16.50 23.65 -11.76
N ASP A 297 -15.92 24.48 -10.89
CA ASP A 297 -15.56 24.06 -9.53
C ASP A 297 -16.79 23.95 -8.62
N HIS A 298 -17.06 22.74 -8.13
CA HIS A 298 -18.03 22.47 -7.06
C HIS A 298 -17.33 22.06 -5.77
N PRO A 299 -16.72 23.00 -5.02
CA PRO A 299 -15.94 22.67 -3.84
C PRO A 299 -16.83 22.09 -2.73
N LYS A 300 -16.33 21.08 -2.03
CA LYS A 300 -16.99 20.48 -0.86
C LYS A 300 -16.06 20.56 0.36
N GLN A 301 -16.65 20.52 1.55
CA GLN A 301 -15.92 20.49 2.82
C GLN A 301 -15.93 19.09 3.43
N LEU A 302 -14.84 18.75 4.12
CA LEU A 302 -14.75 17.56 4.94
C LEU A 302 -15.78 17.59 6.08
N LYS A 303 -16.48 16.48 6.27
CA LYS A 303 -17.48 16.23 7.29
C LYS A 303 -16.93 15.09 8.12
N LEU A 304 -16.68 15.39 9.39
CA LEU A 304 -16.17 14.40 10.33
C LEU A 304 -17.25 13.33 10.59
N ALA A 305 -16.82 12.08 10.76
CA ALA A 305 -17.68 10.95 11.07
C ALA A 305 -17.29 10.37 12.43
N ARG A 306 -18.28 10.08 13.27
CA ARG A 306 -18.11 9.50 14.62
C ARG A 306 -18.65 8.08 14.73
N THR A 307 -19.42 7.63 13.75
CA THR A 307 -19.96 6.26 13.70
C THR A 307 -19.80 5.67 12.31
N ALA A 308 -19.87 4.34 12.22
CA ALA A 308 -19.89 3.61 10.96
C ALA A 308 -20.96 4.12 9.98
N GLY A 309 -22.15 4.44 10.48
CA GLY A 309 -23.24 4.99 9.67
C GLY A 309 -22.91 6.38 9.11
N GLU A 310 -22.19 7.21 9.85
CA GLU A 310 -21.77 8.53 9.39
C GLU A 310 -20.68 8.45 8.32
N VAL A 311 -19.76 7.47 8.41
CA VAL A 311 -18.76 7.21 7.36
C VAL A 311 -19.45 6.90 6.04
N VAL A 312 -20.40 5.95 6.06
CA VAL A 312 -21.22 5.58 4.89
C VAL A 312 -21.98 6.80 4.35
N ARG A 313 -22.65 7.55 5.22
CA ARG A 313 -23.43 8.74 4.83
C ARG A 313 -22.56 9.79 4.14
N ASN A 314 -21.40 10.10 4.73
CA ASN A 314 -20.51 11.13 4.22
C ASN A 314 -19.92 10.69 2.88
N ARG A 315 -19.43 9.44 2.78
CA ARG A 315 -18.93 8.86 1.53
C ARG A 315 -19.97 8.92 0.42
N ARG A 316 -21.19 8.48 0.70
CA ARG A 316 -22.30 8.50 -0.25
C ARG A 316 -22.61 9.92 -0.75
N GLN A 317 -22.61 10.92 0.13
CA GLN A 317 -22.85 12.32 -0.24
C GLN A 317 -21.70 12.92 -1.08
N TYR A 318 -20.45 12.57 -0.78
CA TYR A 318 -19.31 13.01 -1.58
C TYR A 318 -19.36 12.45 -2.99
N LEU A 319 -19.70 11.17 -3.11
CA LEU A 319 -19.88 10.47 -4.37
C LEU A 319 -21.22 10.78 -5.04
N GLY A 320 -22.03 11.72 -4.55
CA GLY A 320 -23.29 12.09 -5.18
C GLY A 320 -24.24 10.91 -5.43
N VAL A 321 -24.20 9.93 -4.54
CA VAL A 321 -24.99 8.69 -4.61
C VAL A 321 -26.25 8.86 -3.76
N SER A 322 -27.42 8.46 -4.27
CA SER A 322 -28.66 8.46 -3.48
C SER A 322 -28.74 7.21 -2.59
N ARG A 323 -29.62 7.19 -1.59
CA ARG A 323 -29.84 5.94 -0.81
C ARG A 323 -30.40 4.84 -1.70
N SER A 324 -31.32 5.18 -2.60
CA SER A 324 -31.94 4.24 -3.54
C SER A 324 -30.92 3.55 -4.46
N ASP A 325 -29.79 4.19 -4.74
CA ASP A 325 -28.73 3.63 -5.59
C ASP A 325 -27.96 2.48 -4.93
N VAL A 326 -27.85 2.48 -3.60
CA VAL A 326 -27.02 1.54 -2.81
C VAL A 326 -27.82 0.72 -1.80
N ALA A 327 -29.11 0.99 -1.66
CA ALA A 327 -30.05 0.19 -0.86
C ALA A 327 -30.44 -1.12 -1.59
N VAL A 328 -29.44 -1.87 -2.10
CA VAL A 328 -29.67 -3.11 -2.87
C VAL A 328 -29.98 -4.28 -1.93
N ALA A 329 -29.28 -4.37 -0.80
CA ALA A 329 -29.44 -5.45 0.19
C ALA A 329 -30.32 -5.08 1.39
N VAL A 330 -30.68 -3.79 1.54
CA VAL A 330 -31.44 -3.25 2.68
C VAL A 330 -32.46 -2.24 2.18
N SER A 331 -33.54 -1.98 2.93
CA SER A 331 -34.47 -0.91 2.56
C SER A 331 -33.82 0.47 2.73
N GLU A 332 -34.23 1.46 1.93
CA GLU A 332 -33.78 2.85 2.09
C GLU A 332 -34.03 3.40 3.50
N SER A 333 -35.14 2.99 4.12
CA SER A 333 -35.46 3.37 5.50
C SER A 333 -34.48 2.77 6.50
N SER A 334 -34.07 1.51 6.30
CA SER A 334 -33.09 0.82 7.14
C SER A 334 -31.71 1.46 7.00
N LEU A 335 -31.29 1.75 5.75
CA LEU A 335 -30.04 2.47 5.47
C LEU A 335 -30.07 3.87 6.10
N GLY A 336 -31.16 4.60 5.94
CA GLY A 336 -31.34 5.92 6.55
C GLY A 336 -31.26 5.87 8.07
N ARG A 337 -31.83 4.85 8.72
CA ARG A 337 -31.69 4.66 10.17
C ARG A 337 -30.26 4.33 10.57
N PHE A 338 -29.55 3.50 9.81
CA PHE A 338 -28.16 3.13 10.07
C PHE A 338 -27.23 4.34 9.95
N GLU A 339 -27.37 5.13 8.87
CA GLU A 339 -26.63 6.38 8.64
C GLU A 339 -26.79 7.41 9.76
N ASN A 340 -27.85 7.29 10.56
CA ASN A 340 -28.16 8.17 11.69
C ASN A 340 -27.97 7.47 13.06
N GLY A 341 -27.32 6.30 13.11
CA GLY A 341 -27.03 5.58 14.36
C GLY A 341 -28.26 4.97 15.06
N ARG A 342 -29.40 4.82 14.36
CA ARG A 342 -30.69 4.36 14.92
C ARG A 342 -30.96 2.86 14.73
N THR A 343 -30.07 2.14 14.07
CA THR A 343 -30.11 0.67 13.87
C THR A 343 -28.73 0.14 13.50
N GLN A 344 -28.54 -1.17 13.56
CA GLN A 344 -27.40 -1.87 12.98
C GLN A 344 -27.78 -2.52 11.64
N LEU A 345 -26.78 -2.75 10.78
CA LEU A 345 -26.90 -3.63 9.62
C LEU A 345 -26.36 -5.02 9.94
N SER A 346 -26.65 -5.99 9.07
CA SER A 346 -25.96 -7.28 9.09
C SER A 346 -24.57 -7.14 8.47
N ALA A 347 -23.64 -8.03 8.82
CA ALA A 347 -22.27 -8.00 8.33
C ALA A 347 -22.22 -8.16 6.80
N ALA A 348 -23.02 -9.08 6.24
CA ALA A 348 -23.09 -9.23 4.79
C ALA A 348 -23.67 -7.98 4.09
N SER A 349 -24.69 -7.35 4.67
CA SER A 349 -25.27 -6.12 4.12
C SER A 349 -24.29 -4.96 4.19
N MET A 350 -23.52 -4.87 5.28
CA MET A 350 -22.49 -3.86 5.44
C MET A 350 -21.37 -4.05 4.41
N LEU A 351 -20.89 -5.27 4.22
CA LEU A 351 -19.83 -5.57 3.24
C LEU A 351 -20.27 -5.23 1.82
N GLN A 352 -21.52 -5.54 1.43
CA GLN A 352 -22.04 -5.15 0.13
C GLN A 352 -22.03 -3.62 -0.02
N LEU A 353 -22.48 -2.90 1.01
CA LEU A 353 -22.47 -1.43 1.01
C LEU A 353 -21.07 -0.85 0.93
N CYS A 354 -20.07 -1.50 1.53
CA CYS A 354 -18.66 -1.15 1.36
C CYS A 354 -18.23 -1.26 -0.11
N GLY A 355 -18.55 -2.38 -0.76
CA GLY A 355 -18.32 -2.60 -2.19
C GLY A 355 -19.00 -1.56 -3.07
N ASP A 356 -20.26 -1.26 -2.79
CA ASP A 356 -21.05 -0.28 -3.56
C ASP A 356 -20.52 1.16 -3.42
N LEU A 357 -19.77 1.47 -2.35
CA LEU A 357 -19.26 2.80 -2.03
C LEU A 357 -17.72 2.90 -2.09
N ALA A 358 -17.04 1.89 -2.63
CA ALA A 358 -15.58 1.83 -2.71
C ALA A 358 -14.91 2.10 -1.34
N LEU A 359 -15.34 1.35 -0.34
CA LEU A 359 -14.80 1.36 1.02
C LEU A 359 -14.28 -0.04 1.36
N LEU A 360 -13.17 -0.13 2.10
CA LEU A 360 -12.80 -1.35 2.78
C LEU A 360 -13.58 -1.47 4.10
N PRO A 361 -14.03 -2.67 4.52
CA PRO A 361 -14.76 -2.85 5.79
C PRO A 361 -14.05 -2.30 7.02
N SER A 362 -12.73 -2.34 7.00
CA SER A 362 -11.86 -1.82 8.04
C SER A 362 -11.76 -0.30 8.08
N GLN A 363 -12.00 0.41 6.96
CA GLN A 363 -12.10 1.87 6.97
C GLN A 363 -13.31 2.36 7.78
N ILE A 364 -14.31 1.51 7.95
CA ILE A 364 -15.42 1.78 8.87
C ILE A 364 -14.99 1.63 10.34
N LEU A 365 -14.01 0.78 10.63
CA LEU A 365 -13.42 0.62 11.96
C LEU A 365 -12.49 1.78 12.31
N THR A 366 -11.62 2.18 11.38
CA THR A 366 -10.50 3.09 11.65
C THR A 366 -10.92 4.56 11.75
N LEU A 367 -12.22 4.87 11.73
CA LEU A 367 -12.82 6.22 11.83
C LEU A 367 -11.99 7.26 11.03
N PRO A 368 -12.21 7.40 9.72
CA PRO A 368 -11.28 8.02 8.76
C PRO A 368 -11.15 9.55 8.86
N ASN A 369 -11.48 10.17 10.00
CA ASN A 369 -11.53 11.61 10.18
C ASN A 369 -10.93 12.10 11.50
N ARG A 370 -10.00 11.36 12.11
CA ARG A 370 -9.24 11.85 13.28
C ARG A 370 -7.81 12.19 12.87
N ILE A 371 -7.64 13.47 12.56
CA ILE A 371 -6.35 14.15 12.47
C ILE A 371 -6.08 14.65 13.89
N ASP A 372 -4.90 14.34 14.41
CA ASP A 372 -4.30 14.73 15.69
C ASP A 372 -4.81 14.08 17.01
N GLU A 373 -3.83 13.47 17.70
CA GLU A 373 -3.69 13.32 19.17
C GLU A 373 -4.86 12.68 19.99
N HIS A 374 -4.96 11.34 19.92
CA HIS A 374 -5.57 10.37 20.89
C HIS A 374 -7.11 10.40 21.20
N ILE A 375 -7.74 9.47 21.96
CA ILE A 375 -8.43 8.15 21.70
C ILE A 375 -9.87 8.26 22.33
N PRO A 376 -10.96 7.49 22.00
CA PRO A 376 -10.96 6.09 21.53
C PRO A 376 -11.73 5.72 20.26
N GLY A 377 -11.06 4.82 19.55
CA GLY A 377 -11.51 3.56 18.94
C GLY A 377 -10.24 2.81 18.52
N GLU A 378 -9.64 2.03 19.43
CA GLU A 378 -8.54 1.06 19.24
C GLU A 378 -7.31 1.51 18.40
N ILE A 379 -6.16 1.79 19.04
CA ILE A 379 -4.88 2.02 18.35
C ILE A 379 -4.49 0.74 17.59
N SER A 380 -4.18 0.81 16.30
CA SER A 380 -3.70 -0.34 15.52
C SER A 380 -2.24 -0.67 15.82
N LEU A 381 -1.84 -1.93 15.60
CA LEU A 381 -0.45 -2.36 15.71
C LEU A 381 0.48 -1.48 14.87
N ARG A 382 0.10 -1.20 13.62
CA ARG A 382 0.87 -0.35 12.70
C ARG A 382 1.13 1.04 13.26
N SER A 383 0.11 1.66 13.86
CA SER A 383 0.23 3.00 14.44
C SER A 383 1.19 3.03 15.64
N VAL A 384 1.11 2.03 16.52
CA VAL A 384 2.01 1.91 17.68
C VAL A 384 3.42 1.57 17.24
N PHE A 385 3.59 0.63 16.31
CA PHE A 385 4.89 0.26 15.75
C PHE A 385 5.61 1.49 15.18
N ARG A 386 4.91 2.36 14.44
CA ARG A 386 5.47 3.61 13.92
C ARG A 386 5.91 4.56 15.04
N GLN A 387 5.13 4.69 16.11
CA GLN A 387 5.49 5.54 17.24
C GLN A 387 6.71 4.99 18.00
N VAL A 388 6.74 3.68 18.27
CA VAL A 388 7.87 2.99 18.91
C VAL A 388 9.17 3.20 18.11
N THR A 389 9.13 2.95 16.81
CA THR A 389 10.29 3.11 15.93
C THR A 389 10.75 4.57 15.82
N GLN A 390 9.82 5.54 15.83
CA GLN A 390 10.15 6.97 15.87
C GLN A 390 10.83 7.37 17.18
N ILE A 391 10.27 7.00 18.34
CA ILE A 391 10.84 7.32 19.66
C ILE A 391 12.26 6.74 19.76
N GLN A 392 12.44 5.48 19.34
CA GLN A 392 13.75 4.83 19.31
C GLN A 392 14.75 5.57 18.40
N THR A 393 14.31 5.96 17.20
CA THR A 393 15.18 6.65 16.22
C THR A 393 15.65 8.01 16.72
N PHE A 394 14.81 8.74 17.46
CA PHE A 394 15.12 10.07 17.99
C PHE A 394 15.64 10.05 19.43
N GLY A 395 15.99 8.87 19.97
CA GLY A 395 16.62 8.73 21.29
C GLY A 395 15.71 9.06 22.48
N GLY A 396 14.40 8.80 22.36
CA GLY A 396 13.45 8.97 23.45
C GLY A 396 13.61 7.92 24.57
N ASN A 397 12.88 8.12 25.68
CA ASN A 397 13.00 7.27 26.87
C ASN A 397 12.36 5.89 26.66
N ASN A 398 13.04 4.84 27.10
CA ASN A 398 12.51 3.47 27.13
C ASN A 398 11.21 3.37 27.96
N ASP A 399 11.07 4.17 29.03
CA ASP A 399 9.83 4.16 29.83
C ASP A 399 8.62 4.64 29.02
N ASP A 400 8.79 5.64 28.15
CA ASP A 400 7.72 6.15 27.29
C ASP A 400 7.28 5.08 26.29
N ILE A 401 8.24 4.34 25.72
CA ILE A 401 7.98 3.21 24.84
C ILE A 401 7.21 2.11 25.57
N LEU A 402 7.67 1.72 26.77
CA LEU A 402 7.01 0.68 27.55
C LEU A 402 5.61 1.08 27.99
N ASN A 403 5.40 2.34 28.35
CA ASN A 403 4.07 2.89 28.66
C ASN A 403 3.13 2.83 27.45
N LEU A 404 3.63 3.19 26.27
CA LEU A 404 2.87 3.11 25.01
C LEU A 404 2.49 1.67 24.66
N ILE A 405 3.43 0.73 24.78
CA ILE A 405 3.18 -0.71 24.56
C ILE A 405 2.16 -1.24 25.58
N HIS A 406 2.28 -0.85 26.85
CA HIS A 406 1.34 -1.23 27.89
C HIS A 406 -0.07 -0.69 27.61
N GLN A 407 -0.19 0.58 27.22
CA GLN A 407 -1.46 1.18 26.83
C GLN A 407 -2.08 0.44 25.64
N PHE A 408 -1.29 0.12 24.62
CA PHE A 408 -1.74 -0.63 23.44
C PHE A 408 -2.21 -2.06 23.76
N THR A 409 -1.49 -2.77 24.61
CA THR A 409 -1.82 -4.17 24.94
C THR A 409 -3.00 -4.28 25.91
N THR A 410 -3.35 -3.20 26.63
CA THR A 410 -4.45 -3.18 27.60
C THR A 410 -5.73 -2.53 27.10
N GLN A 411 -5.70 -1.77 26.00
CA GLN A 411 -6.89 -1.09 25.45
C GLN A 411 -7.98 -2.04 24.90
N LEU A 412 -7.69 -3.33 24.65
CA LEU A 412 -8.59 -4.28 24.01
C LEU A 412 -8.98 -5.44 24.94
N PRO A 413 -9.95 -5.24 25.84
CA PRO A 413 -10.41 -6.30 26.73
C PRO A 413 -11.02 -7.44 25.90
N GLY A 414 -10.41 -8.63 26.00
CA GLY A 414 -10.89 -9.83 25.32
C GLY A 414 -10.18 -10.20 24.02
N MET A 415 -9.10 -9.51 23.65
CA MET A 415 -8.19 -10.01 22.61
C MET A 415 -7.56 -11.35 23.07
N PRO A 416 -7.50 -12.39 22.20
CA PRO A 416 -6.87 -13.66 22.55
C PRO A 416 -5.42 -13.45 23.01
N LYS A 417 -5.03 -14.13 24.09
CA LYS A 417 -3.69 -14.02 24.67
C LYS A 417 -2.57 -14.26 23.66
N SER A 418 -2.77 -15.21 22.74
CA SER A 418 -1.82 -15.51 21.67
C SER A 418 -1.61 -14.33 20.71
N ILE A 419 -2.65 -13.57 20.36
CA ILE A 419 -2.51 -12.37 19.53
C ILE A 419 -1.76 -11.27 20.30
N VAL A 420 -2.13 -11.05 21.56
CA VAL A 420 -1.43 -10.08 22.43
C VAL A 420 0.06 -10.42 22.55
N VAL A 421 0.41 -11.70 22.70
CA VAL A 421 1.80 -12.15 22.76
C VAL A 421 2.56 -11.81 21.46
N ILE A 422 1.98 -12.09 20.29
CA ILE A 422 2.63 -11.79 19.00
C ILE A 422 2.82 -10.28 18.83
N GLN A 423 1.78 -9.49 19.11
CA GLN A 423 1.84 -8.03 18.98
C GLN A 423 2.83 -7.41 19.98
N ASN A 424 2.87 -7.92 21.21
CA ASN A 424 3.83 -7.47 22.22
C ASN A 424 5.26 -7.85 21.85
N PHE A 425 5.47 -9.06 21.33
CA PHE A 425 6.77 -9.49 20.79
C PHE A 425 7.25 -8.53 19.70
N VAL A 426 6.39 -8.22 18.71
CA VAL A 426 6.70 -7.28 17.62
C VAL A 426 7.11 -5.92 18.19
N LEU A 427 6.33 -5.35 19.10
CA LEU A 427 6.59 -4.02 19.63
C LEU A 427 7.84 -3.95 20.52
N ARG A 428 8.06 -4.95 21.40
CA ARG A 428 9.25 -5.02 22.27
C ARG A 428 10.52 -5.29 21.48
N SER A 429 10.46 -6.17 20.48
CA SER A 429 11.57 -6.42 19.57
C SER A 429 11.94 -5.15 18.80
N ALA A 430 10.94 -4.44 18.24
CA ALA A 430 11.16 -3.21 17.48
C ALA A 430 11.79 -2.13 18.35
N ALA A 431 11.37 -2.05 19.62
CA ALA A 431 11.93 -1.12 20.59
C ALA A 431 13.39 -1.43 20.98
N GLY A 432 13.84 -2.68 20.84
CA GLY A 432 15.15 -3.12 21.30
C GLY A 432 15.33 -3.04 22.82
N VAL A 433 14.23 -3.13 23.58
CA VAL A 433 14.23 -3.04 25.06
C VAL A 433 14.71 -4.32 25.73
N GLU A 434 14.66 -5.46 25.03
CA GLU A 434 15.14 -6.74 25.53
C GLU A 434 16.57 -7.04 25.05
N PRO A 435 17.42 -7.66 25.88
CA PRO A 435 18.73 -8.11 25.44
C PRO A 435 18.59 -9.24 24.42
N ASN A 436 19.48 -9.30 23.41
CA ASN A 436 19.48 -10.37 22.39
C ASN A 436 19.67 -11.80 22.96
N SER A 437 20.03 -11.92 24.24
CA SER A 437 20.14 -13.17 24.98
C SER A 437 18.87 -13.54 25.75
N ASP A 438 17.78 -12.77 25.63
CA ASP A 438 16.52 -13.05 26.31
C ASP A 438 15.91 -14.37 25.80
N GLU A 439 15.81 -15.35 26.70
CA GLU A 439 15.33 -16.69 26.35
C GLU A 439 13.81 -16.70 26.14
N GLU A 440 13.05 -15.82 26.81
CA GLU A 440 11.60 -15.74 26.63
C GLU A 440 11.26 -15.23 25.23
N MET A 441 11.89 -14.13 24.80
CA MET A 441 11.77 -13.59 23.45
C MET A 441 12.19 -14.62 22.40
N ARG A 442 13.27 -15.37 22.63
CA ARG A 442 13.71 -16.44 21.71
C ARG A 442 12.67 -17.55 21.60
N GLN A 443 12.12 -18.04 22.72
CA GLN A 443 11.08 -19.07 22.68
C GLN A 443 9.80 -18.55 22.00
N GLN A 444 9.41 -17.30 22.25
CA GLN A 444 8.28 -16.67 21.55
C GLN A 444 8.54 -16.57 20.04
N ALA A 445 9.73 -16.15 19.62
CA ALA A 445 10.13 -16.06 18.21
C ALA A 445 9.96 -17.41 17.48
N LEU A 446 10.38 -18.52 18.11
CA LEU A 446 10.23 -19.86 17.55
C LEU A 446 8.75 -20.26 17.40
N GLN A 447 7.92 -19.94 18.38
CA GLN A 447 6.48 -20.22 18.31
C GLN A 447 5.81 -19.41 17.20
N ILE A 448 6.18 -18.14 17.03
CA ILE A 448 5.67 -17.27 15.96
C ILE A 448 6.10 -17.83 14.60
N LEU A 449 7.37 -18.19 14.44
CA LEU A 449 7.88 -18.80 13.20
C LEU A 449 7.07 -20.04 12.82
N VAL A 450 6.84 -20.97 13.75
CA VAL A 450 6.05 -22.19 13.49
C VAL A 450 4.66 -21.85 12.96
N ARG A 451 3.99 -20.83 13.51
CA ARG A 451 2.69 -20.39 13.00
C ARG A 451 2.79 -19.79 11.60
N LEU A 452 3.74 -18.89 11.36
CA LEU A 452 3.95 -18.28 10.04
C LEU A 452 4.18 -19.31 8.93
N LEU A 453 4.91 -20.39 9.23
CA LEU A 453 5.16 -21.48 8.29
C LEU A 453 3.90 -22.25 7.89
N GLN A 454 2.91 -22.33 8.78
CA GLN A 454 1.63 -23.00 8.55
C GLN A 454 0.61 -22.12 7.81
N MET A 455 0.74 -20.80 7.89
CA MET A 455 -0.17 -19.85 7.26
C MET A 455 0.05 -19.74 5.76
N ASN A 456 -1.01 -19.70 4.95
CA ASN A 456 -0.89 -19.52 3.50
C ASN A 456 -1.21 -18.11 3.01
N ASN A 457 -1.71 -17.25 3.89
CA ASN A 457 -1.93 -15.84 3.65
C ASN A 457 -1.43 -15.07 4.87
N TRP A 458 -0.79 -13.92 4.64
CA TRP A 458 -0.21 -13.05 5.68
C TRP A 458 -0.88 -11.69 5.60
N GLY A 459 -1.28 -11.14 6.76
CA GLY A 459 -1.71 -9.75 6.88
C GLY A 459 -0.62 -8.89 7.50
N ALA A 460 -0.99 -7.68 7.91
CA ALA A 460 -0.08 -6.72 8.53
C ALA A 460 0.66 -7.28 9.77
N LEU A 461 -0.03 -8.07 10.62
CA LEU A 461 0.59 -8.68 11.81
C LEU A 461 1.75 -9.61 11.44
N GLU A 462 1.52 -10.48 10.45
CA GLU A 462 2.49 -11.47 10.02
C GLU A 462 3.71 -10.81 9.33
N THR A 463 3.49 -9.77 8.52
CA THR A 463 4.60 -9.05 7.87
C THR A 463 5.42 -8.23 8.86
N HIS A 464 4.80 -7.55 9.83
CA HIS A 464 5.53 -6.93 10.94
C HIS A 464 6.37 -7.95 11.73
N ALA A 465 5.81 -9.13 12.03
CA ALA A 465 6.53 -10.17 12.73
C ALA A 465 7.77 -10.65 11.95
N THR A 466 7.73 -10.68 10.61
CA THR A 466 8.89 -11.14 9.83
C THR A 466 10.13 -10.26 10.00
N GLU A 467 9.96 -8.94 10.14
CA GLU A 467 11.08 -8.05 10.41
C GLU A 467 11.69 -8.33 11.78
N GLU A 468 10.83 -8.40 12.79
CA GLU A 468 11.23 -8.46 14.19
C GLU A 468 11.79 -9.82 14.60
N LEU A 469 11.35 -10.90 13.96
CA LEU A 469 11.91 -12.24 14.17
C LEU A 469 13.41 -12.32 13.82
N THR A 470 13.90 -11.42 12.97
CA THR A 470 15.27 -11.46 12.44
C THR A 470 16.33 -11.59 13.53
N THR A 471 16.21 -10.81 14.60
CA THR A 471 17.17 -10.76 15.71
C THR A 471 17.25 -12.08 16.48
N TRP A 472 16.20 -12.89 16.44
CA TRP A 472 15.98 -14.00 17.37
C TRP A 472 16.16 -15.40 16.76
N LEU A 473 16.25 -15.50 15.43
CA LEU A 473 16.26 -16.76 14.69
C LEU A 473 17.66 -17.17 14.20
N SER A 474 17.88 -18.47 14.05
CA SER A 474 19.10 -19.01 13.42
C SER A 474 19.10 -18.81 11.89
N PRO A 475 20.25 -18.94 11.20
CA PRO A 475 20.33 -18.81 9.74
C PRO A 475 19.38 -19.77 8.99
N GLU A 476 19.23 -21.00 9.48
CA GLU A 476 18.33 -22.00 8.91
C GLU A 476 16.86 -21.57 9.07
N GLN A 477 16.51 -21.06 10.25
CA GLN A 477 15.17 -20.58 10.56
C GLN A 477 14.81 -19.32 9.77
N LEU A 478 15.75 -18.39 9.61
CA LEU A 478 15.61 -17.22 8.74
C LEU A 478 15.39 -17.65 7.29
N THR A 479 16.16 -18.62 6.80
CA THR A 479 15.96 -19.20 5.46
C THR A 479 14.53 -19.74 5.31
N MET A 480 14.03 -20.49 6.29
CA MET A 480 12.66 -21.00 6.28
C MET A 480 11.60 -19.89 6.26
N LEU A 481 11.79 -18.84 7.08
CA LEU A 481 10.90 -17.68 7.16
C LEU A 481 10.80 -16.96 5.80
N PHE A 482 11.93 -16.60 5.20
CA PHE A 482 11.95 -15.84 3.96
C PHE A 482 11.52 -16.70 2.74
N GLU A 483 11.89 -17.98 2.66
CA GLU A 483 11.33 -18.85 1.60
C GLU A 483 9.82 -19.10 1.75
N LYS A 484 9.30 -19.05 2.98
CA LYS A 484 7.85 -19.06 3.19
C LYS A 484 7.22 -17.75 2.72
N GLY A 485 7.75 -16.61 3.13
CA GLY A 485 7.18 -15.31 2.78
C GLY A 485 7.18 -15.05 1.28
N LYS A 486 8.27 -15.38 0.58
CA LYS A 486 8.32 -15.36 -0.89
C LYS A 486 7.15 -16.12 -1.53
N ARG A 487 6.84 -17.33 -1.04
CA ARG A 487 5.72 -18.15 -1.55
C ARG A 487 4.36 -17.52 -1.26
N VAL A 488 4.21 -16.86 -0.10
CA VAL A 488 2.97 -16.15 0.25
C VAL A 488 2.78 -14.94 -0.66
N ILE A 489 3.80 -14.08 -0.78
CA ILE A 489 3.78 -12.86 -1.60
C ILE A 489 3.48 -13.17 -3.07
N LEU A 490 4.14 -14.17 -3.65
CA LEU A 490 3.90 -14.55 -5.05
C LEU A 490 2.48 -15.10 -5.30
N LYS A 491 1.84 -15.66 -4.26
CA LYS A 491 0.47 -16.20 -4.35
C LYS A 491 -0.59 -15.15 -4.00
N HIS A 492 -0.24 -14.20 -3.15
CA HIS A 492 -1.09 -13.16 -2.60
C HIS A 492 -0.39 -11.80 -2.87
N PRO A 493 -0.42 -11.30 -4.12
CA PRO A 493 0.32 -10.09 -4.51
C PRO A 493 -0.13 -8.84 -3.75
N LEU A 494 -1.35 -8.84 -3.20
CA LEU A 494 -1.88 -7.77 -2.35
C LEU A 494 -1.55 -7.98 -0.85
N THR A 495 -0.45 -8.70 -0.54
CA THR A 495 0.01 -8.90 0.85
C THR A 495 0.41 -7.57 1.47
N VAL A 496 -0.21 -7.22 2.59
CA VAL A 496 -0.02 -5.93 3.28
C VAL A 496 1.29 -5.89 4.06
N GLY A 497 2.02 -4.78 3.98
CA GLY A 497 3.21 -4.55 4.80
C GLY A 497 4.46 -5.29 4.30
N ILE A 498 4.49 -5.64 3.02
CA ILE A 498 5.62 -6.34 2.39
C ILE A 498 6.98 -5.64 2.59
N ASP A 499 6.97 -4.34 2.80
CA ASP A 499 8.16 -3.56 3.15
C ASP A 499 8.89 -4.08 4.39
N TYR A 500 8.13 -4.48 5.42
CA TYR A 500 8.70 -5.06 6.65
C TYR A 500 9.37 -6.40 6.38
N TYR A 501 8.83 -7.19 5.46
CA TYR A 501 9.44 -8.44 5.03
C TYR A 501 10.79 -8.21 4.34
N PHE A 502 10.90 -7.25 3.42
CA PHE A 502 12.18 -6.95 2.76
C PHE A 502 13.18 -6.23 3.68
N SER A 503 12.71 -5.37 4.58
CA SER A 503 13.53 -4.78 5.64
C SER A 503 14.13 -5.87 6.55
N GLY A 504 13.29 -6.83 6.98
CA GLY A 504 13.71 -8.01 7.74
C GLY A 504 14.77 -8.82 7.01
N LEU A 505 14.57 -9.08 5.72
CA LEU A 505 15.56 -9.81 4.90
C LEU A 505 16.91 -9.09 4.88
N SER A 506 16.90 -7.76 4.75
CA SER A 506 18.14 -6.96 4.77
C SER A 506 18.88 -7.10 6.10
N LYS A 507 18.15 -6.96 7.21
CA LYS A 507 18.68 -7.15 8.57
C LYS A 507 19.23 -8.56 8.76
N ALA A 508 18.53 -9.59 8.26
CA ALA A 508 18.89 -10.99 8.42
C ALA A 508 20.21 -11.31 7.73
N ILE A 509 20.37 -10.87 6.49
CA ILE A 509 21.62 -11.04 5.74
C ILE A 509 22.78 -10.37 6.47
N ALA A 510 22.60 -9.11 6.90
CA ALA A 510 23.64 -8.36 7.59
C ALA A 510 24.02 -8.96 8.95
N GLN A 511 23.05 -9.51 9.70
CA GLN A 511 23.29 -10.19 10.96
C GLN A 511 24.06 -11.50 10.75
N VAL A 512 23.72 -12.28 9.73
CA VAL A 512 24.39 -13.56 9.47
C VAL A 512 25.83 -13.35 9.00
N VAL A 513 26.08 -12.31 8.19
CA VAL A 513 27.44 -11.93 7.79
C VAL A 513 28.31 -11.53 8.99
N ASP A 514 27.75 -10.87 10.00
CA ASP A 514 28.51 -10.41 11.17
C ASP A 514 28.84 -11.53 12.17
N HIS A 515 27.89 -12.45 12.39
CA HIS A 515 27.94 -13.33 13.55
C HIS A 515 28.22 -14.80 13.21
N TYR A 516 28.19 -15.17 11.93
CA TYR A 516 28.36 -16.55 11.50
C TYR A 516 29.53 -16.71 10.53
N SER A 517 29.98 -17.95 10.34
CA SER A 517 31.08 -18.24 9.42
C SER A 517 30.73 -17.85 7.97
N PRO A 518 31.72 -17.47 7.15
CA PRO A 518 31.49 -17.15 5.73
C PRO A 518 30.80 -18.28 4.93
N ASN A 519 30.97 -19.54 5.32
CA ASN A 519 30.30 -20.67 4.67
C ASN A 519 28.79 -20.68 4.94
N VAL A 520 28.39 -20.41 6.19
CA VAL A 520 26.98 -20.27 6.57
C VAL A 520 26.36 -19.09 5.84
N GLY A 521 27.04 -17.94 5.86
CA GLY A 521 26.61 -16.75 5.12
C GLY A 521 26.41 -17.00 3.63
N ARG A 522 27.37 -17.65 2.95
CA ARG A 522 27.26 -17.99 1.52
C ARG A 522 26.11 -18.95 1.23
N THR A 523 25.92 -19.96 2.09
CA THR A 523 24.85 -20.96 1.92
C THR A 523 23.48 -20.32 2.02
N MET A 524 23.26 -19.49 3.04
CA MET A 524 22.00 -18.74 3.22
C MET A 524 21.78 -17.73 2.10
N LEU A 525 22.80 -16.92 1.76
CA LEU A 525 22.68 -15.89 0.73
C LEU A 525 22.33 -16.47 -0.65
N ALA A 526 22.81 -17.66 -0.97
CA ALA A 526 22.49 -18.36 -2.22
C ALA A 526 20.99 -18.67 -2.34
N GLN A 527 20.29 -18.92 -1.22
CA GLN A 527 18.84 -19.15 -1.21
C GLN A 527 18.08 -17.89 -1.62
N PHE A 528 18.60 -16.71 -1.30
CA PHE A 528 17.89 -15.43 -1.49
C PHE A 528 18.16 -14.73 -2.82
N LYS A 529 18.81 -15.39 -3.78
CA LYS A 529 19.05 -14.80 -5.12
C LYS A 529 17.77 -14.34 -5.82
N TRP A 530 16.62 -14.92 -5.46
CA TRP A 530 15.30 -14.52 -5.99
C TRP A 530 14.92 -13.07 -5.66
N VAL A 531 15.52 -12.44 -4.65
CA VAL A 531 15.23 -11.04 -4.30
C VAL A 531 15.55 -10.08 -5.47
N LEU A 532 16.47 -10.49 -6.36
CA LEU A 532 16.88 -9.72 -7.52
C LEU A 532 15.84 -9.74 -8.65
N THR A 533 14.89 -10.67 -8.62
CA THR A 533 13.94 -10.92 -9.72
C THR A 533 12.50 -11.03 -9.26
N ILE A 534 12.21 -10.88 -7.96
CA ILE A 534 10.83 -10.83 -7.48
C ILE A 534 10.16 -9.56 -8.01
N PRO A 535 8.92 -9.64 -8.56
CA PRO A 535 8.26 -8.52 -9.22
C PRO A 535 7.61 -7.60 -8.19
N ASP A 536 8.44 -6.91 -7.40
CA ASP A 536 8.00 -5.98 -6.38
C ASP A 536 8.80 -4.67 -6.51
N PRO A 537 8.12 -3.52 -6.70
CA PRO A 537 8.78 -2.23 -6.94
C PRO A 537 9.21 -1.51 -5.66
N THR A 538 8.93 -2.03 -4.45
CA THR A 538 9.02 -1.18 -3.26
C THR A 538 10.46 -0.79 -2.91
N PRO A 539 10.68 0.37 -2.27
CA PRO A 539 12.02 0.80 -1.88
C PRO A 539 12.75 -0.22 -0.99
N MET A 540 12.02 -0.91 -0.12
CA MET A 540 12.60 -1.90 0.79
C MET A 540 13.09 -3.14 0.03
N ARG A 541 12.42 -3.51 -1.07
CA ARG A 541 12.92 -4.56 -1.98
C ARG A 541 14.24 -4.14 -2.64
N TRP A 542 14.36 -2.90 -3.10
CA TRP A 542 15.62 -2.36 -3.62
C TRP A 542 16.73 -2.43 -2.57
N GLN A 543 16.46 -1.97 -1.35
CA GLN A 543 17.39 -2.09 -0.21
C GLN A 543 17.86 -3.54 0.02
N ALA A 544 16.94 -4.51 -0.04
CA ALA A 544 17.27 -5.93 0.09
C ALA A 544 18.11 -6.47 -1.06
N ALA A 545 17.84 -6.06 -2.31
CA ALA A 545 18.65 -6.40 -3.46
C ALA A 545 20.08 -5.84 -3.33
N GLY A 546 20.23 -4.58 -2.92
CA GLY A 546 21.53 -3.96 -2.64
C GLY A 546 22.30 -4.69 -1.53
N THR A 547 21.59 -5.08 -0.47
CA THR A 547 22.15 -5.86 0.65
C THR A 547 22.64 -7.22 0.16
N TRP A 548 21.91 -7.88 -0.75
CA TRP A 548 22.37 -9.12 -1.37
C TRP A 548 23.67 -8.94 -2.14
N TYR A 549 23.79 -7.89 -2.96
CA TYR A 549 25.01 -7.60 -3.73
C TYR A 549 26.22 -7.33 -2.82
N LEU A 550 26.04 -6.52 -1.76
CA LEU A 550 27.12 -6.25 -0.81
C LEU A 550 27.51 -7.49 -0.01
N ALA A 551 26.55 -8.27 0.48
CA ALA A 551 26.83 -9.53 1.17
C ALA A 551 27.63 -10.49 0.28
N ASN A 552 27.25 -10.60 -1.00
CA ASN A 552 27.95 -11.45 -1.96
C ASN A 552 29.39 -10.98 -2.19
N TYR A 553 29.63 -9.67 -2.23
CA TYR A 553 30.98 -9.11 -2.30
C TYR A 553 31.78 -9.37 -1.01
N VAL A 554 31.22 -9.09 0.17
CA VAL A 554 31.91 -9.28 1.46
C VAL A 554 32.30 -10.74 1.69
N LEU A 555 31.40 -11.67 1.35
CA LEU A 555 31.65 -13.10 1.49
C LEU A 555 32.57 -13.68 0.39
N ALA A 556 32.75 -12.96 -0.72
CA ALA A 556 33.60 -13.35 -1.85
C ALA A 556 34.10 -12.10 -2.61
N PRO A 557 35.18 -11.42 -2.15
CA PRO A 557 35.60 -10.12 -2.66
C PRO A 557 36.36 -10.24 -3.99
N THR A 558 35.62 -10.47 -5.07
CA THR A 558 36.15 -10.55 -6.44
C THR A 558 35.86 -9.27 -7.22
N THR A 559 36.65 -8.98 -8.25
CA THR A 559 36.37 -7.88 -9.19
C THR A 559 34.99 -8.00 -9.84
N ALA A 560 34.56 -9.24 -10.15
CA ALA A 560 33.22 -9.48 -10.69
C ALA A 560 32.12 -9.05 -9.71
N ASN A 561 32.22 -9.43 -8.44
CA ASN A 561 31.24 -9.04 -7.41
C ASN A 561 31.28 -7.54 -7.12
N LYS A 562 32.47 -6.91 -7.14
CA LYS A 562 32.59 -5.44 -7.04
C LYS A 562 31.83 -4.75 -8.18
N ASN A 563 32.02 -5.22 -9.43
CA ASN A 563 31.35 -4.65 -10.59
C ASN A 563 29.82 -4.81 -10.52
N LEU A 564 29.31 -5.88 -9.90
CA LEU A 564 27.87 -6.04 -9.67
C LEU A 564 27.33 -5.01 -8.68
N VAL A 565 28.06 -4.74 -7.58
CA VAL A 565 27.68 -3.68 -6.64
C VAL A 565 27.67 -2.32 -7.34
N GLU A 566 28.71 -2.00 -8.12
CA GLU A 566 28.79 -0.73 -8.84
C GLU A 566 27.62 -0.54 -9.81
N ARG A 567 27.29 -1.58 -10.61
CA ARG A 567 26.13 -1.55 -11.50
C ARG A 567 24.82 -1.34 -10.76
N TYR A 568 24.63 -2.02 -9.62
CA TYR A 568 23.46 -1.83 -8.78
C TYR A 568 23.35 -0.39 -8.25
N VAL A 569 24.46 0.19 -7.78
CA VAL A 569 24.49 1.59 -7.31
C VAL A 569 24.13 2.54 -8.45
N HIS A 570 24.68 2.35 -9.64
CA HIS A 570 24.37 3.19 -10.80
C HIS A 570 22.92 3.08 -11.24
N ALA A 571 22.36 1.87 -11.25
CA ALA A 571 20.95 1.64 -11.57
C ALA A 571 20.04 2.29 -10.52
N SER A 572 20.37 2.16 -9.23
CA SER A 572 19.62 2.79 -8.14
C SER A 572 19.63 4.33 -8.26
N LEU A 573 20.77 4.95 -8.59
CA LEU A 573 20.84 6.39 -8.84
C LEU A 573 20.01 6.82 -10.05
N ARG A 574 20.12 6.09 -11.17
CA ARG A 574 19.39 6.42 -12.41
C ARG A 574 17.89 6.32 -12.21
N VAL A 575 17.41 5.25 -11.58
CA VAL A 575 15.98 4.98 -11.41
C VAL A 575 15.36 5.89 -10.36
N GLY A 576 16.11 6.31 -9.34
CA GLY A 576 15.57 7.15 -8.26
C GLY A 576 15.42 6.42 -6.92
N HIS A 577 16.36 5.53 -6.58
CA HIS A 577 16.48 4.87 -5.26
C HIS A 577 17.76 5.28 -4.50
N PRO A 578 18.01 6.57 -4.25
CA PRO A 578 19.14 6.98 -3.43
C PRO A 578 18.96 6.57 -1.96
N ASP A 579 17.72 6.33 -1.52
CA ASP A 579 17.40 5.74 -0.22
C ASP A 579 18.04 4.36 -0.06
N ALA A 580 18.08 3.56 -1.13
CA ALA A 580 18.69 2.25 -1.08
C ALA A 580 20.19 2.37 -0.85
N ILE A 581 20.84 3.36 -1.44
CA ILE A 581 22.27 3.64 -1.24
C ILE A 581 22.52 4.13 0.19
N ASP A 582 21.68 5.01 0.73
CA ASP A 582 21.78 5.47 2.12
C ASP A 582 21.60 4.33 3.11
N HIS A 583 20.63 3.43 2.85
CA HIS A 583 20.45 2.21 3.62
C HIS A 583 21.72 1.36 3.60
N LEU A 584 22.31 1.13 2.42
CA LEU A 584 23.55 0.36 2.31
C LEU A 584 24.70 1.04 3.07
N LYS A 585 24.85 2.36 2.96
CA LYS A 585 25.88 3.11 3.70
C LYS A 585 25.70 2.96 5.20
N LYS A 586 24.48 3.03 5.71
CA LYS A 586 24.17 2.87 7.14
C LYS A 586 24.41 1.43 7.62
N LEU A 587 23.83 0.46 6.91
CA LEU A 587 23.85 -0.95 7.32
C LEU A 587 25.23 -1.60 7.11
N TRP A 588 25.98 -1.20 6.09
CA TRP A 588 27.24 -1.86 5.70
C TRP A 588 28.51 -1.09 6.05
N LEU A 589 28.41 0.07 6.72
CA LEU A 589 29.55 0.96 7.02
C LEU A 589 30.79 0.24 7.57
N LYS A 590 30.59 -0.73 8.46
CA LYS A 590 31.67 -1.47 9.14
C LYS A 590 32.04 -2.79 8.44
N ARG A 591 31.33 -3.15 7.36
CA ARG A 591 31.43 -4.45 6.67
C ARG A 591 32.18 -4.39 5.35
N VAL A 592 32.31 -3.19 4.76
CA VAL A 592 33.01 -2.96 3.49
C VAL A 592 34.21 -2.02 3.69
N PRO A 593 35.17 -1.98 2.75
CA PRO A 593 36.27 -1.02 2.82
C PRO A 593 35.76 0.41 2.95
N GLU A 594 36.55 1.26 3.61
CA GLU A 594 36.25 2.69 3.73
C GLU A 594 36.01 3.29 2.34
N ASN A 595 35.01 4.17 2.23
CA ASN A 595 34.58 4.83 0.99
C ASN A 595 34.10 3.90 -0.14
N PHE A 596 34.06 2.57 0.01
CA PHE A 596 33.69 1.65 -1.06
C PHE A 596 32.39 2.00 -1.80
N ILE A 597 31.32 2.32 -1.06
CA ILE A 597 30.03 2.70 -1.65
C ILE A 597 30.12 4.12 -2.26
N ASN A 598 30.85 5.04 -1.62
CA ASN A 598 31.05 6.39 -2.15
C ASN A 598 31.85 6.39 -3.46
N ASP A 599 32.81 5.49 -3.60
CA ASP A 599 33.58 5.31 -4.82
C ASP A 599 32.68 4.82 -5.97
N CYS A 600 31.78 3.86 -5.69
CA CYS A 600 30.79 3.41 -6.67
C CYS A 600 29.87 4.56 -7.11
N VAL A 601 29.44 5.41 -6.17
CA VAL A 601 28.63 6.61 -6.47
C VAL A 601 29.44 7.61 -7.30
N THR A 602 30.70 7.86 -6.97
CA THR A 602 31.57 8.83 -7.68
C THR A 602 31.93 8.35 -9.09
N ALA A 603 31.96 7.03 -9.31
CA ALA A 603 32.16 6.44 -10.63
C ALA A 603 30.95 6.62 -11.57
N TYR A 604 29.77 6.96 -11.03
CA TYR A 604 28.59 7.23 -11.84
C TYR A 604 28.77 8.54 -12.61
N ARG A 605 28.70 8.47 -13.95
CA ARG A 605 28.68 9.62 -14.85
C ARG A 605 27.31 9.66 -15.52
N GLU A 606 26.58 10.76 -15.31
CA GLU A 606 25.22 10.99 -15.86
C GLU A 606 25.14 11.11 -17.38
#